data_AF-A0A1L8DEF9-F1
#
_entry.id   AF-A0A1L8DEF9-F1
#
_cell.length_a   1.000
_cell.length_b   1.000
_cell.length_c   1.000
_cell.angle_alpha   90.00
_cell.angle_beta   90.00
_cell.angle_gamma   90.00
#
_symmetry.space_group_name_H-M   'P 1'
#
loop_
_entity.id
_entity.type
_entity.pdbx_description
1 polymer ?
#
loop_
_entity_poly.entity_id
_entity_poly.type
_entity_poly.pdbx_seq_one_letter_code
_entity_poly.pdbx_strand_id
1 'polypeptide(L)'
;MRKLMDSHSLIHFIAITAVLFLSGQTIAQTDQPFTLSVSSQDITVLVGENEEFNLVFRGFLNESGKVYFYEQHDGLINVIPNVVDLQPSTQSNAEVLYPIRVEGVHPGHLEVTSNYTIGSRNFHGENMFIRITVAISDAIIYISIVVGWIYFVAWSISFYPQIYYNFQRKSVVGLNPDFLALNIVGFVMYSVFNCALFWSPGIEAEYFERFPRGLNPVLVNDVVFSLHAAFATAITIAQCFIYERGDQRVSMIARGILGIFLVVVIVCAILAGTNVFHWLDFLYACSYIKLTITLIKYVPQALMNYRRKSTVGWSIGNILLDFTGGILSMLQMMLNAYNYDDWDSIFGDPTKFGLGLFSVAFDIVFIIQHYVLYRHKSGSTKNLTESSGENVPEKY
;
A
#
# COMPACT_ATOMS: atom_id res chain seq x y z
N MET A 1 -36.86 1.00 -19.40
CA MET A 1 -36.44 1.07 -20.81
C MET A 1 -34.98 1.49 -20.86
N ARG A 2 -34.15 0.62 -21.42
CA ARG A 2 -32.74 0.87 -21.75
C ARG A 2 -32.62 2.14 -22.59
N LYS A 3 -31.84 3.12 -22.16
CA LYS A 3 -31.14 4.00 -23.08
C LYS A 3 -29.70 3.52 -23.12
N LEU A 4 -29.38 2.80 -24.20
CA LEU A 4 -28.01 2.48 -24.55
C LEU A 4 -27.23 3.79 -24.64
N MET A 5 -26.08 3.80 -23.99
CA MET A 5 -25.03 4.78 -24.20
C MET A 5 -24.65 4.69 -25.69
N ASP A 6 -24.85 5.79 -26.41
CA ASP A 6 -24.63 5.88 -27.86
C ASP A 6 -23.15 5.60 -28.16
N SER A 7 -22.84 4.70 -29.10
CA SER A 7 -21.44 4.28 -29.34
C SER A 7 -20.57 5.45 -29.83
N HIS A 8 -21.20 6.47 -30.42
CA HIS A 8 -20.55 7.72 -30.78
C HIS A 8 -20.04 8.52 -29.57
N SER A 9 -20.73 8.46 -28.42
CA SER A 9 -20.31 9.14 -27.19
C SER A 9 -19.10 8.46 -26.55
N LEU A 10 -19.02 7.13 -26.64
CA LEU A 10 -17.87 6.36 -26.17
C LEU A 10 -16.64 6.58 -27.07
N ILE A 11 -16.84 6.66 -28.39
CA ILE A 11 -15.76 6.96 -29.35
C ILE A 11 -15.28 8.40 -29.19
N HIS A 12 -16.16 9.37 -28.92
CA HIS A 12 -15.74 10.73 -28.59
C HIS A 12 -15.02 10.82 -27.25
N PHE A 13 -15.45 10.06 -26.23
CA PHE A 13 -14.75 10.01 -24.95
C PHE A 13 -13.36 9.35 -25.08
N ILE A 14 -13.22 8.29 -25.88
CA ILE A 14 -11.94 7.63 -26.20
C ILE A 14 -11.06 8.53 -27.07
N ALA A 15 -11.63 9.28 -28.02
CA ALA A 15 -10.88 10.24 -28.84
C ALA A 15 -10.41 11.45 -28.03
N ILE A 16 -11.23 11.96 -27.10
CA ILE A 16 -10.86 13.07 -26.22
C ILE A 16 -9.83 12.60 -25.17
N THR A 17 -9.93 11.38 -24.65
CA THR A 17 -8.87 10.81 -23.79
C THR A 17 -7.59 10.51 -24.56
N ALA A 18 -7.66 10.04 -25.81
CA ALA A 18 -6.47 9.83 -26.66
C ALA A 18 -5.80 11.16 -27.06
N VAL A 19 -6.57 12.21 -27.33
CA VAL A 19 -6.04 13.55 -27.64
C VAL A 19 -5.48 14.22 -26.38
N LEU A 20 -6.06 14.01 -25.19
CA LEU A 20 -5.49 14.45 -23.91
C LEU A 20 -4.25 13.65 -23.50
N PHE A 21 -4.17 12.36 -23.84
CA PHE A 21 -2.95 11.55 -23.67
C PHE A 21 -1.81 11.99 -24.61
N LEU A 22 -2.13 12.56 -25.77
CA LEU A 22 -1.14 13.06 -26.72
C LEU A 22 -0.75 14.53 -26.50
N SER A 23 -1.56 15.33 -25.78
CA SER A 23 -1.25 16.74 -25.49
C SER A 23 -0.62 16.97 -24.11
N GLY A 24 -0.47 15.93 -23.28
CA GLY A 24 0.11 16.02 -21.93
C GLY A 24 1.64 15.88 -21.86
N GLN A 25 2.31 15.63 -22.99
CA GLN A 25 3.77 15.51 -23.07
C GLN A 25 4.41 16.82 -23.57
N THR A 26 4.02 17.96 -23.01
CA THR A 26 4.94 19.10 -22.99
C THR A 26 5.85 18.90 -21.79
N ILE A 27 6.88 18.09 -22.01
CA ILE A 27 8.14 18.20 -21.27
C ILE A 27 8.47 19.68 -21.27
N ALA A 28 8.69 20.27 -20.08
CA ALA A 28 9.26 21.59 -19.96
C ALA A 28 10.61 21.55 -20.70
N GLN A 29 10.58 21.95 -21.97
CA GLN A 29 11.73 21.98 -22.84
C GLN A 29 12.49 23.21 -22.43
N THR A 30 13.37 23.06 -21.44
CA THR A 30 14.40 24.03 -21.15
C THR A 30 15.14 24.27 -22.47
N ASP A 31 15.18 25.51 -22.95
CA ASP A 31 15.85 25.96 -24.19
C ASP A 31 17.37 25.69 -24.14
N GLN A 32 17.76 24.42 -24.11
CA GLN A 32 19.13 23.96 -24.20
C GLN A 32 19.24 23.11 -25.48
N PRO A 33 20.27 23.32 -26.31
CA PRO A 33 20.44 22.60 -27.57
C PRO A 33 20.79 21.11 -27.37
N PHE A 34 20.89 20.66 -26.12
CA PHE A 34 21.19 19.29 -25.71
C PHE A 34 20.37 18.90 -24.48
N THR A 35 20.21 17.60 -24.28
CA THR A 35 19.61 16.99 -23.09
C THR A 35 20.56 15.96 -22.51
N LEU A 36 20.71 15.96 -21.18
CA LEU A 36 21.41 14.94 -20.42
C LEU A 36 20.40 14.18 -19.56
N SER A 37 20.48 12.85 -19.58
CA SER A 37 19.64 11.96 -18.78
C SER A 37 20.40 10.69 -18.41
N VAL A 38 19.90 9.93 -17.44
CA VAL A 38 20.41 8.59 -17.11
C VAL A 38 19.52 7.52 -17.72
N SER A 39 20.09 6.37 -18.09
CA SER A 39 19.34 5.28 -18.73
C SER A 39 18.38 4.55 -17.80
N SER A 40 18.63 4.59 -16.50
CA SER A 40 17.74 4.10 -15.45
C SER A 40 17.77 5.05 -14.25
N GLN A 41 16.63 5.19 -13.58
CA GLN A 41 16.52 5.93 -12.32
C GLN A 41 16.64 5.02 -11.09
N ASP A 42 16.59 3.70 -11.27
CA ASP A 42 16.63 2.71 -10.20
C ASP A 42 17.53 1.54 -10.62
N ILE A 43 18.51 1.19 -9.78
CA ILE A 43 19.39 0.02 -9.96
C ILE A 43 19.54 -0.72 -8.63
N THR A 44 19.60 -2.04 -8.72
CA THR A 44 19.99 -2.91 -7.60
C THR A 44 21.33 -3.53 -7.93
N VAL A 45 22.29 -3.44 -7.01
CA VAL A 45 23.63 -4.03 -7.14
C VAL A 45 23.92 -4.92 -5.94
N LEU A 46 24.60 -6.05 -6.15
CA LEU A 46 25.04 -6.91 -5.04
C LEU A 46 26.35 -6.41 -4.44
N VAL A 47 26.52 -6.63 -3.13
CA VAL A 47 27.80 -6.37 -2.45
C VAL A 47 28.92 -7.20 -3.09
N GLY A 48 29.97 -6.53 -3.55
CA GLY A 48 31.10 -7.13 -4.26
C GLY A 48 30.88 -7.36 -5.76
N GLU A 49 29.72 -6.99 -6.29
CA GLU A 49 29.41 -7.06 -7.72
C GLU A 49 29.26 -5.67 -8.33
N ASN A 50 29.16 -5.64 -9.67
CA ASN A 50 29.12 -4.43 -10.46
C ASN A 50 27.91 -4.41 -11.38
N GLU A 51 27.24 -3.28 -11.44
CA GLU A 51 26.19 -2.99 -12.41
C GLU A 51 26.57 -1.77 -13.26
N GLU A 52 25.90 -1.59 -14.39
CA GLU A 52 26.19 -0.50 -15.32
C GLU A 52 24.93 0.29 -15.70
N PHE A 53 25.05 1.61 -15.69
CA PHE A 53 24.06 2.49 -16.31
C PHE A 53 24.75 3.43 -17.29
N ASN A 54 23.97 3.97 -18.22
CA ASN A 54 24.49 4.90 -19.20
C ASN A 54 24.05 6.33 -18.86
N LEU A 55 25.00 7.25 -18.88
CA LEU A 55 24.70 8.65 -19.09
C LEU A 55 24.39 8.85 -20.58
N VAL A 56 23.20 9.34 -20.84
CA VAL A 56 22.64 9.57 -22.17
C VAL A 56 22.77 11.05 -22.49
N PHE A 57 23.59 11.37 -23.49
CA PHE A 57 23.69 12.69 -24.07
C PHE A 57 22.98 12.71 -25.43
N ARG A 58 22.10 13.70 -25.65
CA ARG A 58 21.43 13.93 -26.94
C ARG A 58 21.52 15.41 -27.31
N GLY A 59 21.76 15.69 -28.58
CA GLY A 59 21.75 17.05 -29.10
C GLY A 59 23.13 17.63 -29.36
N PHE A 60 23.19 18.95 -29.47
CA PHE A 60 24.34 19.69 -29.96
C PHE A 60 25.10 20.36 -28.82
N LEU A 61 26.41 20.13 -28.78
CA LEU A 61 27.29 20.68 -27.75
C LEU A 61 28.47 21.40 -28.42
N ASN A 62 28.55 22.72 -28.22
CA ASN A 62 29.58 23.59 -28.80
C ASN A 62 30.94 23.51 -28.08
N GLU A 63 30.92 23.28 -26.77
CA GLU A 63 32.08 23.35 -25.89
C GLU A 63 32.21 22.05 -25.10
N SER A 64 33.43 21.65 -24.73
CA SER A 64 33.60 20.49 -23.87
C SER A 64 32.95 20.74 -22.50
N GLY A 65 32.46 19.66 -21.90
CA GLY A 65 31.83 19.69 -20.59
C GLY A 65 32.26 18.52 -19.73
N LYS A 66 31.88 18.55 -18.46
CA LYS A 66 32.10 17.44 -17.52
C LYS A 66 30.83 17.16 -16.75
N VAL A 67 30.48 15.89 -16.58
CA VAL A 67 29.42 15.44 -15.68
C VAL A 67 30.06 14.78 -14.47
N TYR A 68 29.69 15.24 -13.29
CA TYR A 68 30.18 14.75 -12.00
C TYR A 68 29.06 14.00 -11.30
N PHE A 69 29.36 12.82 -10.78
CA PHE A 69 28.45 12.00 -9.98
C PHE A 69 28.84 12.09 -8.50
N TYR A 70 27.86 12.34 -7.65
CA TYR A 70 28.01 12.50 -6.21
C TYR A 70 27.09 11.54 -5.47
N GLU A 71 27.66 10.77 -4.56
CA GLU A 71 26.95 9.85 -3.68
C GLU A 71 26.30 10.62 -2.52
N GLN A 72 25.07 10.26 -2.16
CA GLN A 72 24.39 10.83 -0.98
C GLN A 72 25.06 10.41 0.33
N HIS A 73 25.56 9.18 0.38
CA HIS A 73 26.23 8.58 1.53
C HIS A 73 27.50 7.89 1.05
N ASP A 74 28.64 8.33 1.57
CA ASP A 74 29.93 7.74 1.22
C ASP A 74 30.01 6.28 1.71
N GLY A 75 30.59 5.41 0.89
CA GLY A 75 31.03 4.07 1.28
C GLY A 75 30.03 2.94 1.03
N LEU A 76 28.84 3.22 0.49
CA LEU A 76 27.91 2.17 0.06
C LEU A 76 28.27 1.61 -1.32
N ILE A 77 28.80 2.44 -2.22
CA ILE A 77 29.17 2.07 -3.58
C ILE A 77 30.47 2.74 -4.02
N ASN A 78 31.01 2.32 -5.16
CA ASN A 78 31.98 3.10 -5.94
C ASN A 78 31.42 3.40 -7.33
N VAL A 79 31.40 4.67 -7.74
CA VAL A 79 31.00 5.09 -9.10
C VAL A 79 32.22 5.26 -10.00
N ILE A 80 32.26 4.53 -11.12
CA ILE A 80 33.42 4.44 -12.02
C ILE A 80 33.00 4.60 -13.50
N PRO A 81 33.41 5.67 -14.20
CA PRO A 81 34.06 6.86 -13.67
C PRO A 81 33.05 7.76 -12.94
N ASN A 82 33.49 8.43 -11.88
CA ASN A 82 32.69 9.47 -11.19
C ASN A 82 32.69 10.82 -11.94
N VAL A 83 33.51 10.96 -12.98
CA VAL A 83 33.54 12.13 -13.87
C VAL A 83 33.55 11.66 -15.32
N VAL A 84 32.60 12.15 -16.11
CA VAL A 84 32.49 11.87 -17.55
C VAL A 84 32.81 13.14 -18.33
N ASP A 85 33.79 13.07 -19.23
CA ASP A 85 34.12 14.18 -20.13
C ASP A 85 33.21 14.16 -21.37
N LEU A 86 32.37 15.19 -21.51
CA LEU A 86 31.52 15.42 -22.66
C LEU A 86 32.31 16.07 -23.79
N GLN A 87 32.30 15.42 -24.95
CA GLN A 87 32.98 15.93 -26.14
C GLN A 87 32.04 16.80 -26.98
N PRO A 88 32.54 17.87 -27.62
CA PRO A 88 31.74 18.67 -28.54
C PRO A 88 31.10 17.79 -29.63
N SER A 89 29.80 17.96 -29.86
CA SER A 89 29.03 17.19 -30.83
C SER A 89 28.34 18.14 -31.80
N THR A 90 28.60 17.94 -33.09
CA THR A 90 28.00 18.71 -34.18
C THR A 90 26.72 18.08 -34.74
N GLN A 91 26.31 16.91 -34.23
CA GLN A 91 25.14 16.17 -34.73
C GLN A 91 23.95 16.31 -33.78
N SER A 92 22.85 16.92 -34.24
CA SER A 92 21.67 17.20 -33.40
C SER A 92 20.90 15.94 -32.97
N ASN A 93 21.05 14.82 -33.68
CA ASN A 93 20.23 13.62 -33.50
C ASN A 93 21.03 12.39 -33.04
N ALA A 94 22.34 12.53 -32.76
CA ALA A 94 23.15 11.42 -32.27
C ALA A 94 22.96 11.26 -30.76
N GLU A 95 22.58 10.05 -30.34
CA GLU A 95 22.58 9.64 -28.95
C GLU A 95 23.94 9.07 -28.60
N VAL A 96 24.62 9.68 -27.63
CA VAL A 96 25.92 9.23 -27.14
C VAL A 96 25.72 8.65 -25.74
N LEU A 97 26.14 7.41 -25.57
CA LEU A 97 26.06 6.68 -24.30
C LEU A 97 27.43 6.64 -23.65
N TYR A 98 27.49 7.06 -22.39
CA TYR A 98 28.66 6.97 -21.56
C TYR A 98 28.41 5.94 -20.45
N PRO A 99 29.06 4.76 -20.51
CA PRO A 99 28.85 3.72 -19.52
C PRO A 99 29.48 4.12 -18.19
N ILE A 100 28.70 3.99 -17.12
CA ILE A 100 29.08 4.26 -15.74
C ILE A 100 28.83 2.98 -14.95
N ARG A 101 29.91 2.43 -14.41
CA ARG A 101 29.88 1.25 -13.56
C ARG A 101 29.67 1.67 -12.11
N VAL A 102 28.85 0.92 -11.41
CA VAL A 102 28.66 1.03 -9.97
C VAL A 102 29.05 -0.28 -9.33
N GLU A 103 29.96 -0.23 -8.36
CA GLU A 103 30.37 -1.37 -7.53
C GLU A 103 29.67 -1.30 -6.18
N GLY A 104 29.03 -2.39 -5.75
CA GLY A 104 28.44 -2.47 -4.41
C GLY A 104 29.50 -2.73 -3.35
N VAL A 105 29.60 -1.89 -2.33
CA VAL A 105 30.60 -2.02 -1.24
C VAL A 105 29.93 -2.43 0.06
N HIS A 106 28.89 -1.70 0.48
CA HIS A 106 28.14 -1.96 1.70
C HIS A 106 26.63 -1.91 1.41
N PRO A 107 25.84 -2.81 2.04
CA PRO A 107 24.39 -2.83 1.84
C PRO A 107 23.75 -1.53 2.30
N GLY A 108 22.70 -1.10 1.60
CA GLY A 108 22.06 0.18 1.88
C GLY A 108 21.23 0.70 0.72
N HIS A 109 20.61 1.85 0.96
CA HIS A 109 19.94 2.64 -0.07
C HIS A 109 20.64 3.98 -0.18
N LEU A 110 20.90 4.43 -1.40
CA LEU A 110 21.43 5.77 -1.64
C LEU A 110 20.96 6.35 -2.96
N GLU A 111 21.02 7.67 -3.05
CA GLU A 111 20.94 8.40 -4.30
C GLU A 111 22.32 8.79 -4.79
N VAL A 112 22.58 8.60 -6.09
CA VAL A 112 23.67 9.26 -6.79
C VAL A 112 23.08 10.40 -7.60
N THR A 113 23.52 11.61 -7.31
CA THR A 113 23.10 12.83 -8.00
C THR A 113 24.19 13.30 -8.94
N SER A 114 23.86 14.17 -9.88
CA SER A 114 24.87 14.71 -10.78
C SER A 114 24.77 16.22 -10.98
N ASN A 115 25.96 16.82 -11.14
CA ASN A 115 26.12 18.18 -11.62
C ASN A 115 26.96 18.16 -12.88
N TYR A 116 26.77 19.15 -13.75
CA TYR A 116 27.55 19.22 -14.98
C TYR A 116 28.05 20.63 -15.26
N THR A 117 29.16 20.70 -15.97
CA THR A 117 29.79 21.93 -16.40
C THR A 117 29.91 21.94 -17.92
N ILE A 118 29.69 23.11 -18.53
CA ILE A 118 29.89 23.32 -19.97
C ILE A 118 30.69 24.61 -20.13
N GLY A 119 31.90 24.49 -20.67
CA GLY A 119 32.87 25.58 -20.64
C GLY A 119 33.15 26.03 -19.21
N SER A 120 32.73 27.25 -18.86
CA SER A 120 32.88 27.84 -17.52
C SER A 120 31.59 27.89 -16.69
N ARG A 121 30.47 27.37 -17.23
CA ARG A 121 29.16 27.43 -16.57
C ARG A 121 28.86 26.12 -15.84
N ASN A 122 28.30 26.23 -14.64
CA ASN A 122 27.86 25.10 -13.82
C ASN A 122 26.34 25.00 -13.87
N PHE A 123 25.85 23.77 -13.95
CA PHE A 123 24.44 23.44 -13.99
C PHE A 123 24.15 22.30 -13.00
N HIS A 124 23.00 22.37 -12.35
CA HIS A 124 22.50 21.28 -11.53
C HIS A 124 21.65 20.33 -12.37
N GLY A 125 21.97 19.04 -12.33
CA GLY A 125 21.20 18.00 -12.99
C GLY A 125 20.00 17.63 -12.13
N GLU A 126 19.01 18.52 -12.01
CA GLU A 126 17.84 18.31 -11.12
C GLU A 126 17.11 16.99 -11.42
N ASN A 127 17.10 16.55 -12.68
CA ASN A 127 16.49 15.29 -13.14
C ASN A 127 17.51 14.18 -13.43
N MET A 128 18.79 14.36 -13.08
CA MET A 128 19.86 13.40 -13.32
C MET A 128 20.32 12.78 -12.01
N PHE A 129 19.45 11.95 -11.44
CA PHE A 129 19.74 11.15 -10.27
C PHE A 129 19.43 9.68 -10.55
N ILE A 130 20.08 8.81 -9.78
CA ILE A 130 19.81 7.37 -9.77
C ILE A 130 19.72 6.91 -8.32
N ARG A 131 18.66 6.17 -8.01
CA ARG A 131 18.49 5.48 -6.73
C ARG A 131 19.14 4.11 -6.85
N ILE A 132 20.07 3.83 -5.96
CA ILE A 132 20.82 2.59 -5.94
C ILE A 132 20.50 1.85 -4.66
N THR A 133 20.10 0.60 -4.82
CA THR A 133 19.91 -0.34 -3.72
C THR A 133 21.05 -1.34 -3.73
N VAL A 134 21.85 -1.35 -2.67
CA VAL A 134 22.93 -2.31 -2.50
C VAL A 134 22.43 -3.45 -1.62
N ALA A 135 22.41 -4.66 -2.18
CA ALA A 135 21.84 -5.84 -1.53
C ALA A 135 22.91 -6.86 -1.18
N ILE A 136 22.74 -7.57 -0.06
CA ILE A 136 23.65 -8.65 0.35
C ILE A 136 23.47 -9.90 -0.52
N SER A 137 22.22 -10.26 -0.83
CA SER A 137 21.92 -11.51 -1.54
C SER A 137 20.64 -11.45 -2.38
N ASP A 138 20.77 -11.88 -3.64
CA ASP A 138 19.63 -12.16 -4.52
C ASP A 138 18.66 -13.19 -3.96
N ALA A 139 19.17 -14.22 -3.30
CA ALA A 139 18.32 -15.26 -2.72
C ALA A 139 17.34 -14.67 -1.70
N ILE A 140 17.79 -13.70 -0.89
CA ILE A 140 16.94 -13.02 0.08
C ILE A 140 15.90 -12.14 -0.63
N ILE A 141 16.27 -11.48 -1.73
CA ILE A 141 15.32 -10.71 -2.57
C ILE A 141 14.20 -11.64 -3.07
N TYR A 142 14.53 -12.78 -3.67
CA TYR A 142 13.53 -13.71 -4.19
C TYR A 142 12.66 -14.30 -3.07
N ILE A 143 13.25 -14.67 -1.94
CA ILE A 143 12.49 -15.15 -0.78
C ILE A 143 11.53 -14.07 -0.27
N SER A 144 12.01 -12.83 -0.15
CA SER A 144 11.20 -11.67 0.25
C SER A 144 10.01 -11.47 -0.68
N ILE A 145 10.22 -11.54 -1.99
CA ILE A 145 9.14 -11.44 -2.99
C ILE A 145 8.12 -12.57 -2.83
N VAL A 146 8.58 -13.82 -2.68
CA VAL A 146 7.69 -14.98 -2.52
C VAL A 146 6.86 -14.87 -1.23
N VAL A 147 7.50 -14.55 -0.11
CA VAL A 147 6.83 -14.29 1.17
C VAL A 147 5.81 -13.15 1.02
N GLY A 148 6.20 -12.09 0.31
CA GLY A 148 5.37 -10.99 -0.17
C GLY A 148 4.03 -11.44 -0.74
N TRP A 149 4.10 -12.25 -1.80
CA TRP A 149 2.93 -12.77 -2.48
C TRP A 149 2.08 -13.70 -1.61
N ILE A 150 2.70 -14.53 -0.77
CA ILE A 150 1.96 -15.45 0.10
C ILE A 150 1.10 -14.66 1.10
N TYR A 151 1.64 -13.65 1.78
CA TYR A 151 0.82 -12.89 2.72
C TYR A 151 -0.21 -12.03 2.01
N PHE A 152 0.10 -11.47 0.84
CA PHE A 152 -0.86 -10.70 0.05
C PHE A 152 -2.09 -11.55 -0.28
N VAL A 153 -1.87 -12.80 -0.71
CA VAL A 153 -2.93 -13.77 -0.98
C VAL A 153 -3.67 -14.15 0.31
N ALA A 154 -2.96 -14.40 1.41
CA ALA A 154 -3.56 -14.75 2.69
C ALA A 154 -4.53 -13.65 3.19
N TRP A 155 -4.10 -12.39 3.16
CA TRP A 155 -4.95 -11.24 3.52
C TRP A 155 -6.09 -11.03 2.53
N SER A 156 -5.88 -11.22 1.23
CA SER A 156 -6.95 -11.08 0.24
C SER A 156 -8.05 -12.12 0.41
N ILE A 157 -7.69 -13.34 0.81
CA ILE A 157 -8.62 -14.46 0.99
C ILE A 157 -9.29 -14.44 2.39
N SER A 158 -8.68 -13.79 3.39
CA SER A 158 -9.16 -13.80 4.79
C SER A 158 -10.62 -13.35 4.96
N PHE A 159 -11.10 -12.43 4.11
CA PHE A 159 -12.49 -11.94 4.14
C PHE A 159 -13.54 -13.02 3.83
N TYR A 160 -13.22 -13.97 2.94
CA TYR A 160 -14.20 -14.94 2.42
C TYR A 160 -14.68 -15.97 3.44
N PRO A 161 -13.83 -16.53 4.33
CA PRO A 161 -14.29 -17.38 5.43
C PRO A 161 -15.45 -16.82 6.24
N GLN A 162 -15.46 -15.51 6.56
CA GLN A 162 -16.58 -14.91 7.30
C GLN A 162 -17.84 -14.80 6.44
N ILE A 163 -17.69 -14.35 5.18
CA ILE A 163 -18.80 -14.24 4.22
C ILE A 163 -19.47 -15.61 4.01
N TYR A 164 -18.67 -16.65 3.80
CA TYR A 164 -19.14 -18.02 3.62
C TYR A 164 -19.80 -18.55 4.90
N TYR A 165 -19.20 -18.30 6.06
CA TYR A 165 -19.74 -18.77 7.34
C TYR A 165 -21.11 -18.15 7.66
N ASN A 166 -21.27 -16.85 7.40
CA ASN A 166 -22.57 -16.18 7.49
C ASN A 166 -23.59 -16.78 6.52
N PHE A 167 -23.18 -17.06 5.28
CA PHE A 167 -24.04 -17.68 4.27
C PHE A 167 -24.51 -19.08 4.67
N GLN A 168 -23.63 -19.89 5.26
CA GLN A 168 -23.94 -21.24 5.73
C GLN A 168 -24.90 -21.21 6.93
N ARG A 169 -24.65 -20.32 7.90
CA ARG A 169 -25.48 -20.23 9.11
C ARG A 169 -26.80 -19.48 8.91
N LYS A 170 -26.93 -18.71 7.82
CA LYS A 170 -28.03 -17.74 7.62
C LYS A 170 -28.23 -16.80 8.81
N SER A 171 -27.14 -16.55 9.55
CA SER A 171 -27.12 -15.76 10.77
C SER A 171 -25.78 -15.06 10.90
N VAL A 172 -25.83 -13.78 11.26
CA VAL A 172 -24.66 -12.97 11.61
C VAL A 172 -24.52 -12.82 13.13
N VAL A 173 -25.35 -13.52 13.92
CA VAL A 173 -25.23 -13.56 15.39
C VAL A 173 -23.88 -14.16 15.74
N GLY A 174 -23.00 -13.36 16.35
CA GLY A 174 -21.58 -13.69 16.29
C GLY A 174 -20.61 -12.59 15.97
N LEU A 175 -21.03 -11.75 15.04
CA LEU A 175 -20.20 -10.78 14.34
C LEU A 175 -20.54 -9.38 14.83
N ASN A 176 -19.59 -8.70 15.46
CA ASN A 176 -19.85 -7.42 16.10
C ASN A 176 -20.11 -6.33 15.05
N PRO A 177 -21.26 -5.64 15.07
CA PRO A 177 -21.54 -4.56 14.13
C PRO A 177 -20.54 -3.40 14.20
N ASP A 178 -19.93 -3.14 15.36
CA ASP A 178 -18.89 -2.11 15.52
C ASP A 178 -17.65 -2.45 14.70
N PHE A 179 -17.23 -3.72 14.72
CA PHE A 179 -16.11 -4.20 13.91
C PHE A 179 -16.37 -3.96 12.42
N LEU A 180 -17.58 -4.26 11.93
CA LEU A 180 -17.94 -4.04 10.54
C LEU A 180 -18.02 -2.55 10.17
N ALA A 181 -18.67 -1.75 11.02
CA ALA A 181 -18.86 -0.33 10.79
C ALA A 181 -17.53 0.44 10.77
N LEU A 182 -16.60 0.07 11.66
CA LEU A 182 -15.24 0.61 11.64
C LEU A 182 -14.47 0.13 10.40
N ASN A 183 -14.49 -1.16 10.07
CA ASN A 183 -13.75 -1.68 8.92
C ASN A 183 -14.18 -1.05 7.60
N ILE A 184 -15.49 -0.89 7.34
CA ILE A 184 -15.93 -0.35 6.05
C ILE A 184 -15.44 1.08 5.87
N VAL A 185 -15.53 1.92 6.91
CA VAL A 185 -14.99 3.29 6.84
C VAL A 185 -13.49 3.26 6.63
N GLY A 186 -12.76 2.41 7.36
CA GLY A 186 -11.33 2.25 7.16
C GLY A 186 -10.99 1.89 5.71
N PHE A 187 -11.58 0.83 5.17
CA PHE A 187 -11.28 0.39 3.80
C PHE A 187 -11.71 1.41 2.74
N VAL A 188 -12.81 2.13 2.94
CA VAL A 188 -13.19 3.24 2.04
C VAL A 188 -12.15 4.36 2.08
N MET A 189 -11.70 4.79 3.27
CA MET A 189 -10.65 5.82 3.38
C MET A 189 -9.35 5.35 2.72
N TYR A 190 -9.00 4.07 2.87
CA TYR A 190 -7.81 3.49 2.25
C TYR A 190 -7.93 3.44 0.72
N SER A 191 -9.10 3.06 0.20
CA SER A 191 -9.37 3.10 -1.24
C SER A 191 -9.33 4.51 -1.79
N VAL A 192 -9.88 5.51 -1.08
CA VAL A 192 -9.81 6.92 -1.50
C VAL A 192 -8.35 7.37 -1.62
N PHE A 193 -7.52 7.09 -0.60
CA PHE A 193 -6.09 7.39 -0.63
C PHE A 193 -5.38 6.74 -1.82
N ASN A 194 -5.49 5.41 -1.94
CA ASN A 194 -4.78 4.66 -2.98
C ASN A 194 -5.25 5.02 -4.38
N CYS A 195 -6.56 5.12 -4.61
CA CYS A 195 -7.10 5.44 -5.94
C CYS A 195 -6.72 6.86 -6.37
N ALA A 196 -6.78 7.84 -5.45
CA ALA A 196 -6.48 9.22 -5.77
C ALA A 196 -4.98 9.41 -6.07
N LEU A 197 -4.09 8.87 -5.22
CA LEU A 197 -2.65 9.01 -5.41
C LEU A 197 -2.13 8.18 -6.61
N PHE A 198 -2.83 7.10 -6.99
CA PHE A 198 -2.44 6.26 -8.13
C PHE A 198 -2.99 6.77 -9.48
N TRP A 199 -4.21 7.30 -9.54
CA TRP A 199 -4.85 7.68 -10.81
C TRP A 199 -4.94 9.19 -11.07
N SER A 200 -4.70 10.05 -10.07
CA SER A 200 -4.78 11.50 -10.27
C SER A 200 -3.41 12.12 -10.50
N PRO A 201 -3.09 12.59 -11.72
CA PRO A 201 -1.80 13.23 -12.00
C PRO A 201 -1.56 14.48 -11.16
N GLY A 202 -2.63 15.20 -10.78
CA GLY A 202 -2.50 16.38 -9.93
C GLY A 202 -2.08 16.05 -8.50
N ILE A 203 -2.63 14.98 -7.92
CA ILE A 203 -2.24 14.51 -6.58
C ILE A 203 -0.83 13.93 -6.60
N GLU A 204 -0.52 13.18 -7.64
CA GLU A 204 0.83 12.65 -7.86
C GLU A 204 1.85 13.78 -8.02
N ALA A 205 1.51 14.84 -8.75
CA ALA A 205 2.35 16.04 -8.84
C ALA A 205 2.54 16.72 -7.47
N GLU A 206 1.48 16.88 -6.66
CA GLU A 206 1.60 17.40 -5.29
C GLU A 206 2.52 16.52 -4.42
N TYR A 207 2.48 15.20 -4.62
CA TYR A 207 3.36 14.25 -3.92
C TYR A 207 4.82 14.43 -4.34
N PHE A 208 5.11 14.51 -5.64
CA PHE A 208 6.47 14.71 -6.13
C PHE A 208 6.98 16.14 -5.87
N GLU A 209 6.12 17.14 -5.75
CA GLU A 209 6.55 18.46 -5.27
C GLU A 209 7.07 18.39 -3.83
N ARG A 210 6.40 17.60 -2.98
CA ARG A 210 6.81 17.38 -1.59
C ARG A 210 7.99 16.43 -1.45
N PHE A 211 8.08 15.43 -2.33
CA PHE A 211 9.13 14.42 -2.35
C PHE A 211 9.73 14.28 -3.77
N PRO A 212 10.56 15.24 -4.23
CA PRO A 212 11.05 15.31 -5.62
C PRO A 212 11.79 14.08 -6.12
N ARG A 213 12.36 13.29 -5.19
CA ARG A 213 13.13 12.08 -5.48
C ARG A 213 12.48 10.81 -4.93
N GLY A 214 11.30 10.95 -4.31
CA GLY A 214 10.51 9.82 -3.86
C GLY A 214 10.02 8.98 -5.03
N LEU A 215 9.57 7.76 -4.72
CA LEU A 215 8.74 6.96 -5.60
C LEU A 215 7.29 7.10 -5.15
N ASN A 216 6.34 7.03 -6.10
CA ASN A 216 4.93 6.97 -5.71
C ASN A 216 4.74 5.74 -4.79
N PRO A 217 4.32 5.93 -3.53
CA PRO A 217 4.31 4.86 -2.54
C PRO A 217 3.15 3.88 -2.74
N VAL A 218 2.22 4.19 -3.66
CA VAL A 218 1.04 3.36 -3.93
C VAL A 218 1.28 2.54 -5.18
N LEU A 219 1.15 1.22 -5.03
CA LEU A 219 1.23 0.28 -6.15
C LEU A 219 -0.17 -0.23 -6.54
N VAL A 220 -0.25 -0.87 -7.71
CA VAL A 220 -1.50 -1.45 -8.24
C VAL A 220 -2.12 -2.44 -7.25
N ASN A 221 -1.29 -3.26 -6.58
CA ASN A 221 -1.75 -4.20 -5.58
C ASN A 221 -2.46 -3.52 -4.39
N ASP A 222 -2.04 -2.32 -4.00
CA ASP A 222 -2.64 -1.58 -2.89
C ASP A 222 -4.03 -1.04 -3.26
N VAL A 223 -4.17 -0.56 -4.50
CA VAL A 223 -5.45 -0.14 -5.07
C VAL A 223 -6.42 -1.32 -5.11
N VAL A 224 -6.01 -2.43 -5.72
CA VAL A 224 -6.84 -3.64 -5.86
C VAL A 224 -7.22 -4.20 -4.50
N PHE A 225 -6.25 -4.33 -3.58
CA PHE A 225 -6.49 -4.86 -2.24
C PHE A 225 -7.48 -4.00 -1.45
N SER A 226 -7.29 -2.67 -1.45
CA SER A 226 -8.17 -1.77 -0.70
C SER A 226 -9.62 -1.82 -1.20
N LEU A 227 -9.81 -1.80 -2.52
CA LEU A 227 -11.14 -1.89 -3.15
C LEU A 227 -11.80 -3.24 -2.91
N HIS A 228 -11.03 -4.33 -3.05
CA HIS A 228 -11.49 -5.69 -2.77
C HIS A 228 -11.92 -5.84 -1.30
N ALA A 229 -11.13 -5.35 -0.36
CA ALA A 229 -11.46 -5.38 1.07
C ALA A 229 -12.71 -4.55 1.40
N ALA A 230 -12.87 -3.37 0.80
CA ALA A 230 -14.08 -2.56 0.93
C ALA A 230 -15.31 -3.30 0.38
N PHE A 231 -15.19 -3.92 -0.79
CA PHE A 231 -16.26 -4.70 -1.42
C PHE A 231 -16.64 -5.93 -0.58
N ALA A 232 -15.68 -6.74 -0.15
CA ALA A 232 -15.91 -7.91 0.70
C ALA A 232 -16.55 -7.53 2.05
N THR A 233 -16.15 -6.40 2.63
CA THR A 233 -16.78 -5.86 3.84
C THR A 233 -18.22 -5.41 3.57
N ALA A 234 -18.48 -4.76 2.43
CA ALA A 234 -19.83 -4.37 2.01
C ALA A 234 -20.75 -5.58 1.82
N ILE A 235 -20.25 -6.70 1.26
CA ILE A 235 -21.00 -7.97 1.19
C ILE A 235 -21.36 -8.44 2.60
N THR A 236 -20.41 -8.41 3.53
CA THR A 236 -20.65 -8.84 4.92
C THR A 236 -21.68 -7.95 5.61
N ILE A 237 -21.66 -6.64 5.35
CA ILE A 237 -22.67 -5.69 5.83
C ILE A 237 -24.03 -5.98 5.19
N ALA A 238 -24.08 -6.27 3.89
CA ALA A 238 -25.32 -6.67 3.21
C ALA A 238 -25.92 -7.93 3.84
N GLN A 239 -25.10 -8.92 4.19
CA GLN A 239 -25.53 -10.10 4.95
C GLN A 239 -26.14 -9.74 6.30
N CYS A 240 -25.67 -8.69 6.98
CA CYS A 240 -26.29 -8.23 8.24
C CYS A 240 -27.70 -7.63 8.07
N PHE A 241 -28.08 -7.24 6.85
CA PHE A 241 -29.45 -6.81 6.56
C PHE A 241 -30.36 -7.96 6.13
N ILE A 242 -29.81 -9.05 5.59
CA ILE A 242 -30.56 -10.19 5.05
C ILE A 242 -30.74 -11.30 6.09
N TYR A 243 -29.70 -11.57 6.89
CA TYR A 243 -29.66 -12.69 7.84
C TYR A 243 -30.01 -12.29 9.26
N GLU A 244 -30.32 -13.30 10.09
CA GLU A 244 -30.64 -13.07 11.50
C GLU A 244 -29.46 -12.42 12.22
N ARG A 245 -29.70 -11.26 12.83
CA ARG A 245 -28.70 -10.48 13.59
C ARG A 245 -29.00 -10.36 15.08
N GLY A 246 -30.15 -10.87 15.53
CA GLY A 246 -30.66 -10.66 16.89
C GLY A 246 -30.77 -9.18 17.25
N ASP A 247 -30.49 -8.85 18.51
CA ASP A 247 -30.50 -7.47 19.02
C ASP A 247 -29.18 -6.72 18.82
N GLN A 248 -28.26 -7.23 17.99
CA GLN A 248 -26.96 -6.61 17.77
C GLN A 248 -27.10 -5.29 17.00
N ARG A 249 -26.54 -4.20 17.54
CA ARG A 249 -26.55 -2.86 16.95
C ARG A 249 -25.16 -2.24 17.06
N VAL A 250 -24.87 -1.26 16.21
CA VAL A 250 -23.66 -0.44 16.37
C VAL A 250 -23.76 0.35 17.67
N SER A 251 -22.75 0.24 18.53
CA SER A 251 -22.71 0.87 19.84
C SER A 251 -22.64 2.40 19.74
N MET A 252 -23.07 3.09 20.80
CA MET A 252 -22.99 4.55 20.87
C MET A 252 -21.54 5.05 20.84
N ILE A 253 -20.60 4.26 21.39
CA ILE A 253 -19.17 4.57 21.35
C ILE A 253 -18.67 4.51 19.90
N ALA A 254 -18.94 3.42 19.18
CA ALA A 254 -18.55 3.29 17.78
C ALA A 254 -19.18 4.38 16.91
N ARG A 255 -20.46 4.70 17.12
CA ARG A 255 -21.13 5.83 16.43
C ARG A 255 -20.48 7.17 16.72
N GLY A 256 -20.05 7.41 17.97
CA GLY A 256 -19.33 8.62 18.35
C GLY A 256 -17.98 8.73 17.63
N ILE A 257 -17.18 7.65 17.63
CA ILE A 257 -15.90 7.56 16.91
C ILE A 257 -16.11 7.81 15.40
N LEU A 258 -17.09 7.14 14.79
CA LEU A 258 -17.41 7.32 13.38
C LEU A 258 -17.90 8.75 13.07
N GLY A 259 -18.65 9.37 13.99
CA GLY A 259 -19.06 10.76 13.89
C GLY A 259 -17.87 11.73 13.91
N ILE A 260 -16.89 11.49 14.79
CA ILE A 260 -15.64 12.28 14.83
C ILE A 260 -14.88 12.14 13.51
N PHE A 261 -14.69 10.92 13.01
CA PHE A 261 -14.02 10.71 11.73
C PHE A 261 -14.76 11.39 10.57
N LEU A 262 -16.10 11.33 10.55
CA LEU A 262 -16.89 12.02 9.55
C LEU A 262 -16.68 13.55 9.60
N VAL A 263 -16.66 14.14 10.79
CA VAL A 263 -16.37 15.58 10.96
C VAL A 263 -14.96 15.91 10.46
N VAL A 264 -13.95 15.12 10.83
CA VAL A 264 -12.57 15.32 10.35
C VAL A 264 -12.51 15.27 8.82
N VAL A 265 -13.13 14.26 8.20
CA VAL A 265 -13.19 14.13 6.73
C VAL A 265 -13.86 15.33 6.09
N ILE A 266 -14.99 15.80 6.62
CA ILE A 266 -15.71 16.97 6.08
C ILE A 266 -14.87 18.24 6.22
N VAL A 267 -14.30 18.49 7.39
CA VAL A 267 -13.46 19.68 7.63
C VAL A 267 -12.25 19.66 6.71
N CYS A 268 -11.52 18.56 6.64
CA CYS A 268 -10.37 18.41 5.76
C CYS A 268 -10.77 18.56 4.28
N ALA A 269 -11.90 18.01 3.84
CA ALA A 269 -12.38 18.18 2.47
C ALA A 269 -12.73 19.64 2.15
N ILE A 270 -13.32 20.39 3.09
CA ILE A 270 -13.60 21.82 2.93
C ILE A 270 -12.29 22.61 2.84
N LEU A 271 -11.30 22.31 3.68
CA LEU A 271 -9.99 22.97 3.65
C LEU A 271 -9.25 22.72 2.33
N ALA A 272 -9.30 21.51 1.79
CA ALA A 272 -8.76 21.21 0.45
C ALA A 272 -9.55 21.95 -0.64
N GLY A 273 -10.88 21.88 -0.59
CA GLY A 273 -11.74 22.53 -1.58
C GLY A 273 -11.66 24.07 -1.58
N THR A 274 -11.20 24.67 -0.49
CA THR A 274 -10.96 26.12 -0.34
C THR A 274 -9.50 26.51 -0.54
N ASN A 275 -8.63 25.58 -0.94
CA ASN A 275 -7.19 25.76 -1.14
C ASN A 275 -6.45 26.26 0.11
N VAL A 276 -6.96 25.95 1.30
CA VAL A 276 -6.24 26.24 2.57
C VAL A 276 -5.09 25.25 2.77
N PHE A 277 -5.26 24.00 2.30
CA PHE A 277 -4.17 23.04 2.16
C PHE A 277 -4.34 22.21 0.87
N HIS A 278 -3.37 21.35 0.56
CA HIS A 278 -3.39 20.54 -0.66
C HIS A 278 -4.34 19.35 -0.54
N TRP A 279 -4.80 18.81 -1.67
CA TRP A 279 -5.62 17.61 -1.66
C TRP A 279 -4.85 16.40 -1.12
N LEU A 280 -3.53 16.35 -1.32
CA LEU A 280 -2.66 15.37 -0.70
C LEU A 280 -2.75 15.37 0.84
N ASP A 281 -2.91 16.53 1.47
CA ASP A 281 -3.06 16.64 2.94
C ASP A 281 -4.39 16.03 3.42
N PHE A 282 -5.47 16.23 2.65
CA PHE A 282 -6.74 15.54 2.88
C PHE A 282 -6.59 14.02 2.78
N LEU A 283 -5.86 13.52 1.77
CA LEU A 283 -5.63 12.10 1.59
C LEU A 283 -4.80 11.51 2.75
N TYR A 284 -3.79 12.22 3.25
CA TYR A 284 -3.09 11.80 4.46
C TYR A 284 -4.01 11.71 5.68
N ALA A 285 -4.96 12.63 5.85
CA ALA A 285 -5.97 12.52 6.90
C ALA A 285 -6.82 11.24 6.76
N CYS A 286 -7.23 10.87 5.54
CA CYS A 286 -7.90 9.60 5.27
C CYS A 286 -7.03 8.39 5.67
N SER A 287 -5.73 8.42 5.33
CA SER A 287 -4.78 7.37 5.69
C SER A 287 -4.64 7.22 7.22
N TYR A 288 -4.55 8.33 7.96
CA TYR A 288 -4.50 8.30 9.43
C TYR A 288 -5.79 7.80 10.09
N ILE A 289 -6.96 8.07 9.50
CA ILE A 289 -8.23 7.47 9.95
C ILE A 289 -8.21 5.96 9.77
N LYS A 290 -7.79 5.48 8.58
CA LYS A 290 -7.62 4.03 8.31
C LYS A 290 -6.65 3.40 9.32
N LEU A 291 -5.53 4.07 9.59
CA LEU A 291 -4.53 3.63 10.56
C LEU A 291 -5.15 3.47 11.95
N THR A 292 -5.83 4.51 12.44
CA THR A 292 -6.49 4.51 13.75
C THR A 292 -7.52 3.40 13.86
N ILE A 293 -8.35 3.22 12.83
CA ILE A 293 -9.35 2.14 12.77
C ILE A 293 -8.69 0.77 12.89
N THR A 294 -7.56 0.54 12.23
CA THR A 294 -6.83 -0.73 12.29
C THR A 294 -6.44 -1.11 13.72
N LEU A 295 -6.07 -0.12 14.54
CA LEU A 295 -5.67 -0.33 15.94
C LEU A 295 -6.85 -0.66 16.87
N ILE A 296 -8.04 -0.11 16.60
CA ILE A 296 -9.17 -0.21 17.54
C ILE A 296 -10.26 -1.20 17.11
N LYS A 297 -10.35 -1.54 15.82
CA LYS A 297 -11.48 -2.29 15.24
C LYS A 297 -11.71 -3.66 15.88
N TYR A 298 -10.65 -4.33 16.35
CA TYR A 298 -10.74 -5.67 16.91
C TYR A 298 -11.24 -5.70 18.35
N VAL A 299 -11.14 -4.58 19.09
CA VAL A 299 -11.52 -4.48 20.51
C VAL A 299 -13.01 -4.85 20.73
N PRO A 300 -13.98 -4.30 19.98
CA PRO A 300 -15.39 -4.65 20.19
C PRO A 300 -15.68 -6.14 19.99
N GLN A 301 -15.04 -6.77 19.00
CA GLN A 301 -15.21 -8.21 18.73
C GLN A 301 -14.64 -9.05 19.88
N ALA A 302 -13.42 -8.74 20.33
CA ALA A 302 -12.77 -9.46 21.43
C ALA A 302 -13.59 -9.35 22.73
N LEU A 303 -14.12 -8.17 23.02
CA LEU A 303 -15.00 -7.95 24.18
C LEU A 303 -16.34 -8.69 24.04
N MET A 304 -16.92 -8.73 22.84
CA MET A 304 -18.18 -9.45 22.61
C MET A 304 -18.00 -10.96 22.80
N ASN A 305 -16.92 -11.53 22.27
CA ASN A 305 -16.56 -12.93 22.51
C ASN A 305 -16.37 -13.20 24.00
N TYR A 306 -15.69 -12.29 24.72
CA TYR A 306 -15.49 -12.40 26.17
C TYR A 306 -16.79 -12.33 26.96
N ARG A 307 -17.73 -11.45 26.58
CA ARG A 307 -19.03 -11.31 27.26
C ARG A 307 -19.93 -12.51 27.00
N ARG A 308 -19.99 -12.99 25.76
CA ARG A 308 -20.78 -14.16 25.36
C ARG A 308 -20.15 -15.49 25.80
N LYS A 309 -18.86 -15.48 26.16
CA LYS A 309 -18.04 -16.67 26.42
C LYS A 309 -18.14 -17.67 25.26
N SER A 310 -18.17 -17.16 24.03
CA SER A 310 -18.38 -17.92 22.80
C SER A 310 -17.85 -17.16 21.60
N THR A 311 -17.20 -17.87 20.67
CA THR A 311 -16.75 -17.37 19.36
C THR A 311 -17.70 -17.77 18.23
N VAL A 312 -18.85 -18.41 18.53
CA VAL A 312 -19.81 -18.84 17.50
C VAL A 312 -20.31 -17.62 16.72
N GLY A 313 -20.15 -17.69 15.40
CA GLY A 313 -20.45 -16.64 14.43
C GLY A 313 -19.30 -15.68 14.10
N TRP A 314 -18.12 -15.89 14.70
CA TRP A 314 -16.86 -15.28 14.30
C TRP A 314 -15.97 -16.34 13.66
N SER A 315 -15.64 -16.17 12.37
CA SER A 315 -14.89 -17.14 11.59
C SER A 315 -13.44 -17.18 12.03
N ILE A 316 -13.01 -18.30 12.61
CA ILE A 316 -11.61 -18.52 12.97
C ILE A 316 -10.71 -18.62 11.72
N GLY A 317 -11.26 -19.06 10.58
CA GLY A 317 -10.51 -19.12 9.32
C GLY A 317 -10.07 -17.74 8.83
N ASN A 318 -10.89 -16.70 9.03
CA ASN A 318 -10.50 -15.32 8.76
C ASN A 318 -9.30 -14.91 9.62
N ILE A 319 -9.36 -15.18 10.92
CA ILE A 319 -8.29 -14.86 11.88
C ILE A 319 -6.99 -15.59 11.57
N LEU A 320 -7.04 -16.88 11.24
CA LEU A 320 -5.84 -17.65 10.94
C LEU A 320 -5.14 -17.14 9.68
N LEU A 321 -5.90 -16.76 8.65
CA LEU A 321 -5.34 -16.15 7.43
C LEU A 321 -4.80 -14.74 7.69
N ASP A 322 -5.47 -13.94 8.52
CA ASP A 322 -4.96 -12.62 8.92
C ASP A 322 -3.65 -12.75 9.71
N PHE A 323 -3.58 -13.69 10.65
CA PHE A 323 -2.40 -14.01 11.43
C PHE A 323 -1.23 -14.48 10.57
N THR A 324 -1.49 -15.41 9.63
CA THR A 324 -0.48 -15.85 8.66
C THR A 324 0.01 -14.68 7.82
N GLY A 325 -0.90 -13.83 7.35
CA GLY A 325 -0.55 -12.63 6.59
C GLY A 325 0.34 -11.68 7.40
N GLY A 326 -0.04 -11.39 8.65
CA GLY A 326 0.71 -10.51 9.55
C GLY A 326 2.12 -11.02 9.88
N ILE A 327 2.26 -12.31 10.20
CA ILE A 327 3.59 -12.91 10.49
C ILE A 327 4.50 -12.86 9.27
N LEU A 328 3.99 -13.27 8.10
CA LEU A 328 4.77 -13.29 6.87
C LEU A 328 5.13 -11.88 6.41
N SER A 329 4.25 -10.89 6.61
CA SER A 329 4.55 -9.48 6.34
C SER A 329 5.69 -8.97 7.22
N MET A 330 5.67 -9.26 8.53
CA MET A 330 6.78 -8.90 9.41
C MET A 330 8.07 -9.64 9.04
N LEU A 331 7.99 -10.92 8.65
CA LEU A 331 9.14 -11.67 8.15
C LEU A 331 9.73 -11.03 6.90
N GLN A 332 8.91 -10.61 5.94
CA GLN A 332 9.39 -9.90 4.76
C GLN A 332 10.15 -8.62 5.14
N MET A 333 9.60 -7.83 6.07
CA MET A 333 10.27 -6.63 6.55
C MET A 333 11.63 -6.96 7.17
N MET A 334 11.72 -7.98 8.02
CA MET A 334 12.99 -8.42 8.62
C MET A 334 14.00 -8.90 7.57
N LEU A 335 13.55 -9.62 6.54
CA LEU A 335 14.42 -10.06 5.44
C LEU A 335 14.97 -8.87 4.65
N ASN A 336 14.13 -7.88 4.34
CA ASN A 336 14.55 -6.66 3.64
C ASN A 336 15.51 -5.83 4.48
N ALA A 337 15.21 -5.58 5.76
CA ALA A 337 16.08 -4.83 6.65
C ALA A 337 17.45 -5.51 6.81
N TYR A 338 17.48 -6.84 6.88
CA TYR A 338 18.74 -7.57 6.86
C TYR A 338 19.48 -7.44 5.53
N ASN A 339 18.78 -7.58 4.39
CA ASN A 339 19.40 -7.62 3.08
C ASN A 339 19.93 -6.26 2.59
N TYR A 340 19.35 -5.17 3.08
CA TYR A 340 19.69 -3.80 2.71
C TYR A 340 20.28 -2.99 3.88
N ASP A 341 20.58 -3.64 5.01
CA ASP A 341 21.02 -3.01 6.27
C ASP A 341 20.14 -1.83 6.73
N ASP A 342 18.84 -1.92 6.43
CA ASP A 342 17.85 -0.88 6.66
C ASP A 342 16.95 -1.21 7.87
N TRP A 343 17.59 -1.44 9.01
CA TRP A 343 16.88 -1.68 10.28
C TRP A 343 16.18 -0.42 10.79
N ASP A 344 16.74 0.75 10.47
CA ASP A 344 16.16 2.03 10.83
C ASP A 344 14.81 2.24 10.14
N SER A 345 14.55 1.71 8.94
CA SER A 345 13.19 1.74 8.37
C SER A 345 12.16 0.92 9.14
N ILE A 346 12.57 -0.12 9.89
CA ILE A 346 11.65 -0.89 10.75
C ILE A 346 11.30 -0.11 12.02
N PHE A 347 12.29 0.51 12.65
CA PHE A 347 12.12 1.19 13.95
C PHE A 347 11.81 2.69 13.84
N GLY A 348 12.22 3.32 12.74
CA GLY A 348 12.04 4.73 12.40
C GLY A 348 10.67 5.06 11.83
N ASP A 349 9.97 4.06 11.26
CA ASP A 349 8.52 4.12 10.98
C ASP A 349 7.76 3.12 11.86
N PRO A 350 7.57 3.43 13.16
CA PRO A 350 6.90 2.54 14.11
C PRO A 350 5.45 2.23 13.71
N THR A 351 4.89 2.96 12.73
CA THR A 351 3.53 2.74 12.27
C THR A 351 3.43 1.44 11.45
N LYS A 352 4.31 1.17 10.48
CA LYS A 352 4.19 -0.05 9.64
C LYS A 352 4.43 -1.34 10.41
N PHE A 353 5.53 -1.43 11.15
CA PHE A 353 5.82 -2.61 11.98
C PHE A 353 4.80 -2.76 13.12
N GLY A 354 4.48 -1.65 13.80
CA GLY A 354 3.50 -1.64 14.90
C GLY A 354 2.12 -2.12 14.47
N LEU A 355 1.66 -1.76 13.27
CA LEU A 355 0.37 -2.22 12.75
C LEU A 355 0.30 -3.73 12.54
N GLY A 356 1.36 -4.32 11.94
CA GLY A 356 1.46 -5.77 11.78
C GLY A 356 1.43 -6.47 13.13
N LEU A 357 2.20 -5.94 14.09
CA LEU A 357 2.26 -6.45 15.45
C LEU A 357 0.90 -6.38 16.18
N PHE A 358 0.18 -5.25 16.08
CA PHE A 358 -1.13 -5.10 16.70
C PHE A 358 -2.17 -6.06 16.11
N SER A 359 -2.16 -6.25 14.79
CA SER A 359 -3.06 -7.23 14.14
C SER A 359 -2.79 -8.64 14.67
N VAL A 360 -1.52 -9.07 14.64
CA VAL A 360 -1.09 -10.39 15.13
C VAL A 360 -1.42 -10.57 16.62
N ALA A 361 -1.27 -9.54 17.43
CA ALA A 361 -1.63 -9.59 18.86
C ALA A 361 -3.13 -9.85 19.07
N PHE A 362 -4.01 -9.16 18.33
CA PHE A 362 -5.44 -9.42 18.40
C PHE A 362 -5.81 -10.80 17.85
N ASP A 363 -5.13 -11.26 16.80
CA ASP A 363 -5.34 -12.61 16.26
C ASP A 363 -5.00 -13.68 17.30
N ILE A 364 -3.88 -13.53 18.03
CA ILE A 364 -3.53 -14.41 19.16
C ILE A 364 -4.65 -14.42 20.20
N VAL A 365 -5.20 -13.25 20.55
CA VAL A 365 -6.35 -13.16 21.48
C VAL A 365 -7.54 -13.95 20.94
N PHE A 366 -7.88 -13.82 19.66
CA PHE A 366 -8.98 -14.57 19.06
C PHE A 366 -8.73 -16.08 18.98
N ILE A 367 -7.50 -16.50 18.67
CA ILE A 367 -7.06 -17.90 18.66
C ILE A 367 -7.20 -18.50 20.07
N ILE A 368 -6.74 -17.80 21.11
CA ILE A 368 -6.88 -18.21 22.51
C ILE A 368 -8.37 -18.28 22.90
N GLN A 369 -9.16 -17.27 22.56
CA GLN A 369 -10.60 -17.28 22.83
C GLN A 369 -11.28 -18.49 22.19
N HIS A 370 -10.93 -18.82 20.94
CA HIS A 370 -11.57 -19.89 20.18
C HIS A 370 -11.14 -21.29 20.63
N TYR A 371 -9.83 -21.57 20.67
CA TYR A 371 -9.31 -22.92 20.88
C TYR A 371 -9.09 -23.28 22.36
N VAL A 372 -8.87 -22.29 23.22
CA VAL A 372 -8.56 -22.51 24.64
C VAL A 372 -9.77 -22.21 25.51
N LEU A 373 -10.24 -20.96 25.51
CA LEU A 373 -11.23 -20.49 26.49
C LEU A 373 -12.66 -20.97 26.20
N TYR A 374 -13.08 -20.98 24.93
CA TYR A 374 -14.49 -21.22 24.55
C TYR A 374 -14.72 -22.49 23.72
N ARG A 375 -13.73 -23.41 23.70
CA ARG A 375 -13.74 -24.66 22.91
C ARG A 375 -15.01 -25.52 23.08
N HIS A 376 -15.50 -25.66 24.31
CA HIS A 376 -16.50 -26.68 24.65
C HIS A 376 -17.97 -26.21 24.52
N LYS A 377 -18.24 -24.95 24.21
CA LYS A 377 -19.63 -24.47 24.08
C LYS A 377 -20.23 -24.66 22.69
N SER A 378 -19.41 -25.00 21.67
CA SER A 378 -19.94 -25.28 20.33
C SER A 378 -20.69 -26.62 20.24
N GLY A 379 -20.49 -27.54 21.19
CA GLY A 379 -21.17 -28.85 21.22
C GLY A 379 -22.47 -28.89 22.02
N SER A 380 -22.71 -27.94 22.93
CA SER A 380 -23.85 -28.04 23.87
C SER A 380 -25.20 -27.67 23.25
N THR A 381 -25.24 -26.93 22.13
CA THR A 381 -26.51 -26.55 21.48
C THR A 381 -27.13 -27.71 20.70
N LYS A 382 -26.35 -28.72 20.26
CA LYS A 382 -26.93 -29.93 19.63
C LYS A 382 -27.69 -30.80 20.64
N ASN A 383 -27.20 -30.89 21.87
CA ASN A 383 -27.77 -31.81 22.88
C ASN A 383 -29.06 -31.30 23.53
N LEU A 384 -29.33 -29.99 23.49
CA LEU A 384 -30.56 -29.41 24.07
C LEU A 384 -31.78 -29.54 23.15
N THR A 385 -31.56 -29.64 21.84
CA THR A 385 -32.62 -29.93 20.85
C THR A 385 -32.99 -31.41 20.79
N GLU A 386 -32.10 -32.31 21.21
CA GLU A 386 -32.43 -33.75 21.30
C GLU A 386 -33.11 -34.11 22.63
N SER A 387 -32.80 -33.43 23.74
CA SER A 387 -33.40 -33.76 25.05
C SER A 387 -34.81 -33.19 25.27
N SER A 388 -35.34 -32.38 24.35
CA SER A 388 -36.68 -31.78 24.44
C SER A 388 -37.75 -32.56 23.65
N GLY A 389 -37.37 -33.68 23.02
CA GLY A 389 -38.26 -34.54 22.23
C GLY A 389 -38.73 -35.84 22.91
N GLU A 390 -38.31 -36.14 24.14
CA GLU A 390 -38.69 -37.39 24.82
C GLU A 390 -39.85 -37.22 25.82
N ASN A 391 -41.03 -37.61 25.34
CA ASN A 391 -42.09 -38.35 26.04
C ASN A 391 -42.61 -37.81 27.39
N VAL A 392 -43.72 -37.06 27.33
CA VAL A 392 -44.72 -37.03 28.41
C VAL A 392 -45.69 -38.20 28.18
N PRO A 393 -45.80 -39.19 29.09
CA PRO A 393 -46.78 -40.24 28.96
C PRO A 393 -48.17 -39.70 29.35
N GLU A 394 -49.15 -39.88 28.47
CA GLU A 394 -50.57 -39.71 28.80
C GLU A 394 -50.95 -40.66 29.95
N LYS A 395 -51.46 -40.09 31.05
CA LYS A 395 -52.21 -40.81 32.05
C LYS A 395 -53.67 -40.37 31.95
N TYR A 396 -54.48 -41.35 31.54
CA TYR A 396 -55.93 -41.56 31.68
C TYR A 396 -56.79 -40.42 32.23
#